data_AF-A0A077R0U4-F1
#
_entry.id   AF-A0A077R0U4-F1
#
_cell.length_a   1.000
_cell.length_b   1.000
_cell.length_c   1.000
_cell.angle_alpha   90.00
_cell.angle_beta   90.00
_cell.angle_gamma   90.00
#
_symmetry.space_group_name_H-M   'P 1'
#
loop_
_entity.id
_entity.type
_entity.pdbx_description
1 polymer ?
#
loop_
_entity_poly.entity_id
_entity_poly.type
_entity_poly.pdbx_seq_one_letter_code
_entity_poly.pdbx_strand_id
1 'polypeptide(L)'
;MQTTSNATLFQTSYSEALGAYRSRKAIHTSGLAPDSTEARQRYGYPIHLHPHFEKAVIENPENLAVEGSGADGGRYRVLSVKVEGGCIWCSEAGGVVRQVDAENGKTLNLYKGAKAPVPTFDFLTTAVGEQLLVTGSWDKSLRIYRVTSIPNEKSTSKPILEIPNAMADFIKSIHIFTSSHKTYISAAGSDKSIMLYDATPLLSLNITSVTVEGTLKCVYQNKSHTRPVNVVTSLLGLDGTTRIYSADSMGRVLEFILNPDTLRLEVNREIQGFSTAVYDLKVGWRRVEVEGEPNESETTEATDAFVSRIKEDLDGGRYKMVAELWAASGDKSCAGYRLSPLLQPHSASKTAVQSTNSSIPLLGKQEPLSTPCVKIIHKDFVKCVLPLAFSLHPTYSHFDRFSEAVVTGASDEHVRLFSNPFNTDGQVNEVEGHWHEITSLAIWTRNATTSISNAEFTKTTTTTTTTSIPTANDIETWIISAGLDGSIRRWNLASIQTLPKPQLQPLIQQDQTKINANWNEESLPPVAPRRIVGDHVPIVSEALQITADEEAELAELMANDDDE
;
A
#
# COMPACT_ATOMS: atom_id res chain seq x y z
N MET A 1 22.90 -1.68 -41.61
CA MET A 1 21.50 -1.96 -41.19
C MET A 1 21.43 -1.75 -39.70
N GLN A 2 20.92 -0.60 -39.28
CA GLN A 2 20.67 -0.33 -37.86
C GLN A 2 19.46 -1.17 -37.44
N THR A 3 19.65 -2.01 -36.44
CA THR A 3 18.58 -2.68 -35.71
C THR A 3 17.90 -1.63 -34.82
N THR A 4 16.99 -0.86 -35.39
CA THR A 4 16.01 -0.10 -34.60
C THR A 4 15.13 -1.11 -33.87
N SER A 5 15.28 -1.19 -32.55
CA SER A 5 14.39 -1.94 -31.68
C SER A 5 12.96 -1.42 -31.88
N ASN A 6 11.98 -2.32 -32.07
CA ASN A 6 10.56 -1.95 -32.20
C ASN A 6 10.03 -1.12 -31.00
N ALA A 7 10.77 -1.05 -29.89
CA ALA A 7 10.45 -0.20 -28.74
C ALA A 7 10.48 1.31 -29.04
N THR A 8 11.28 1.77 -30.01
CA THR A 8 11.35 3.20 -30.36
C THR A 8 10.21 3.68 -31.25
N LEU A 9 9.41 2.76 -31.80
CA LEU A 9 8.37 3.12 -32.80
C LEU A 9 7.09 3.69 -32.16
N PHE A 10 6.91 3.53 -30.84
CA PHE A 10 5.73 3.97 -30.08
C PHE A 10 6.07 4.84 -28.86
N GLN A 11 7.32 5.26 -28.69
CA GLN A 11 7.70 6.16 -27.61
C GLN A 11 7.25 7.58 -27.94
N THR A 12 6.32 8.10 -27.13
CA THR A 12 5.97 9.52 -27.21
C THR A 12 7.13 10.37 -26.67
N SER A 13 7.26 11.60 -27.15
CA SER A 13 8.22 12.57 -26.59
C SER A 13 8.02 12.79 -25.08
N TYR A 14 6.79 12.59 -24.60
CA TYR A 14 6.47 12.61 -23.18
C TYR A 14 7.08 11.42 -22.43
N SER A 15 6.94 10.19 -22.95
CA SER A 15 7.51 8.98 -22.34
C SER A 15 9.04 9.04 -22.28
N GLU A 16 9.68 9.55 -23.33
CA GLU A 16 11.14 9.75 -23.36
C GLU A 16 11.59 10.75 -22.29
N ALA A 17 10.90 11.89 -22.19
CA ALA A 17 11.25 12.89 -21.20
C ALA A 17 10.95 12.48 -19.76
N LEU A 18 9.86 11.75 -19.53
CA LEU A 18 9.57 11.15 -18.24
C LEU A 18 10.67 10.15 -17.86
N GLY A 19 11.11 9.32 -18.82
CA GLY A 19 12.26 8.43 -18.64
C GLY A 19 13.53 9.19 -18.26
N ALA A 20 13.85 10.28 -18.96
CA ALA A 20 14.99 11.13 -18.66
C ALA A 20 14.90 11.78 -17.26
N TYR A 21 13.73 12.31 -16.89
CA TYR A 21 13.48 12.86 -15.56
C TYR A 21 13.69 11.81 -14.47
N ARG A 22 13.10 10.62 -14.62
CA ARG A 22 13.24 9.53 -13.65
C ARG A 22 14.68 9.08 -13.51
N SER A 23 15.45 9.01 -14.59
CA SER A 23 16.87 8.69 -14.54
C SER A 23 17.70 9.72 -13.78
N ARG A 24 17.45 11.01 -14.01
CA ARG A 24 18.10 12.09 -13.23
C ARG A 24 17.75 11.99 -11.75
N LYS A 25 16.47 11.77 -11.44
CA LYS A 25 16.00 11.61 -10.06
C LYS A 25 16.56 10.34 -9.41
N ALA A 26 16.71 9.26 -10.17
CA ALA A 26 17.34 8.03 -9.70
C ALA A 26 18.78 8.27 -9.27
N ILE A 27 19.57 9.01 -10.07
CA ILE A 27 20.94 9.40 -9.72
C ILE A 27 20.93 10.28 -8.45
N HIS A 28 20.09 11.32 -8.44
CA HIS A 28 20.00 12.31 -7.36
C HIS A 28 19.61 11.69 -6.01
N THR A 29 18.63 10.78 -6.00
CA THR A 29 18.05 10.17 -4.80
C THR A 29 18.61 8.78 -4.48
N SER A 30 19.60 8.30 -5.25
CA SER A 30 20.20 6.96 -5.10
C SER A 30 20.85 6.71 -3.74
N GLY A 31 21.29 7.76 -3.05
CA GLY A 31 22.12 7.66 -1.85
C GLY A 31 23.56 7.16 -2.12
N LEU A 32 24.01 7.20 -3.38
CA LEU A 32 25.34 6.77 -3.82
C LEU A 32 26.33 7.94 -4.04
N ALA A 33 25.95 9.17 -3.70
CA ALA A 33 26.81 10.35 -3.83
C ALA A 33 28.04 10.29 -2.88
N PRO A 34 29.16 10.98 -3.22
CA PRO A 34 30.44 10.85 -2.51
C PRO A 34 30.43 11.15 -1.00
N ASP A 35 29.50 11.99 -0.52
CA ASP A 35 29.30 12.29 0.92
C ASP A 35 28.12 11.50 1.52
N SER A 36 28.29 10.18 1.52
CA SER A 36 27.20 9.18 1.47
C SER A 36 26.20 9.11 2.64
N THR A 37 26.51 9.58 3.85
CA THR A 37 25.60 9.34 5.01
C THR A 37 24.46 10.37 5.07
N GLU A 38 24.78 11.65 4.90
CA GLU A 38 23.76 12.72 4.87
C GLU A 38 22.83 12.58 3.67
N ALA A 39 23.38 12.19 2.51
CA ALA A 39 22.59 11.93 1.30
C ALA A 39 21.61 10.75 1.49
N ARG A 40 22.03 9.65 2.13
CA ARG A 40 21.16 8.49 2.42
C ARG A 40 20.07 8.83 3.41
N GLN A 41 20.38 9.59 4.46
CA GLN A 41 19.38 10.03 5.42
C GLN A 41 18.36 10.96 4.76
N ARG A 42 18.84 11.87 3.90
CA ARG A 42 18.01 12.85 3.22
C ARG A 42 16.93 12.24 2.34
N TYR A 43 17.26 11.20 1.56
CA TYR A 43 16.33 10.56 0.62
C TYR A 43 15.73 9.26 1.17
N GLY A 44 15.86 9.02 2.48
CA GLY A 44 15.46 7.77 3.12
C GLY A 44 16.43 6.64 2.77
N TYR A 45 16.94 5.93 3.78
CA TYR A 45 18.02 4.96 3.60
C TYR A 45 17.62 3.87 2.59
N PRO A 46 18.16 3.92 1.36
CA PRO A 46 17.62 3.14 0.27
C PRO A 46 18.13 1.70 0.31
N ILE A 47 17.31 0.79 -0.20
CA ILE A 47 17.61 -0.59 -0.51
C ILE A 47 17.21 -0.78 -1.97
N HIS A 48 18.19 -0.91 -2.85
CA HIS A 48 17.96 -1.10 -4.28
C HIS A 48 17.85 -2.60 -4.55
N LEU A 49 16.69 -3.05 -5.04
CA LEU A 49 16.44 -4.48 -5.28
C LEU A 49 17.09 -4.97 -6.57
N HIS A 50 17.30 -4.07 -7.54
CA HIS A 50 17.94 -4.39 -8.80
C HIS A 50 19.46 -4.55 -8.61
N PRO A 51 20.04 -5.76 -8.80
CA PRO A 51 21.44 -6.04 -8.44
C PRO A 51 22.49 -5.23 -9.21
N HIS A 52 22.13 -4.69 -10.38
CA HIS A 52 23.04 -3.86 -11.19
C HIS A 52 22.72 -2.36 -11.11
N PHE A 53 21.81 -1.94 -10.22
CA PHE A 53 21.42 -0.53 -10.14
C PHE A 53 22.58 0.38 -9.77
N GLU A 54 23.35 0.02 -8.73
CA GLU A 54 24.49 0.83 -8.30
C GLU A 54 25.53 0.99 -9.41
N LYS A 55 25.83 -0.12 -10.09
CA LYS A 55 26.73 -0.13 -11.25
C LYS A 55 26.20 0.78 -12.36
N ALA A 56 24.90 0.72 -12.64
CA ALA A 56 24.28 1.56 -13.67
C ALA A 56 24.36 3.05 -13.32
N VAL A 57 24.07 3.44 -12.08
CA VAL A 57 24.17 4.83 -11.61
C VAL A 57 25.60 5.36 -11.67
N ILE A 58 26.58 4.56 -11.25
CA ILE A 58 27.98 4.99 -11.14
C ILE A 58 28.69 5.00 -12.50
N GLU A 59 28.56 3.93 -13.28
CA GLU A 59 29.36 3.75 -14.50
C GLU A 59 28.65 4.29 -15.74
N ASN A 60 27.31 4.24 -15.79
CA ASN A 60 26.56 4.55 -17.00
C ASN A 60 25.23 5.28 -16.71
N PRO A 61 25.25 6.43 -16.02
CA PRO A 61 24.03 7.16 -15.65
C PRO A 61 23.14 7.51 -16.86
N GLU A 62 23.74 7.77 -18.01
CA GLU A 62 23.02 8.07 -19.26
C GLU A 62 22.17 6.89 -19.75
N ASN A 63 22.62 5.65 -19.50
CA ASN A 63 21.91 4.44 -19.93
C ASN A 63 20.64 4.17 -19.12
N LEU A 64 20.48 4.79 -17.94
CA LEU A 64 19.22 4.71 -17.19
C LEU A 64 18.06 5.31 -17.99
N ALA A 65 18.32 6.34 -18.81
CA ALA A 65 17.31 7.05 -19.60
C ALA A 65 17.00 6.37 -20.95
N VAL A 66 18.00 5.78 -21.59
CA VAL A 66 17.90 5.24 -22.97
C VAL A 66 16.94 4.07 -23.08
N GLU A 67 16.67 3.35 -22.00
CA GLU A 67 15.73 2.22 -22.06
C GLU A 67 14.25 2.64 -22.08
N GLY A 68 13.89 3.90 -21.82
CA GLY A 68 12.47 4.35 -21.69
C GLY A 68 11.60 3.55 -20.69
N SER A 69 12.26 2.60 -20.01
CA SER A 69 11.75 1.48 -19.20
C SER A 69 12.75 1.15 -18.06
N GLY A 70 14.00 1.62 -18.16
CA GLY A 70 15.10 1.25 -17.24
C GLY A 70 14.97 1.84 -15.84
N ALA A 71 14.22 2.94 -15.68
CA ALA A 71 13.96 3.56 -14.38
C ALA A 71 12.67 3.05 -13.70
N ASP A 72 11.83 2.26 -14.38
CA ASP A 72 10.57 1.68 -13.86
C ASP A 72 10.82 0.38 -13.07
N GLY A 73 12.01 0.14 -12.50
CA GLY A 73 12.31 -1.04 -11.68
C GLY A 73 12.17 -2.44 -12.36
N GLY A 74 11.56 -2.52 -13.55
CA GLY A 74 11.27 -3.73 -14.31
C GLY A 74 10.59 -4.83 -13.49
N ARG A 75 11.26 -5.98 -13.38
CA ARG A 75 10.77 -7.10 -12.57
C ARG A 75 10.90 -6.87 -11.06
N TYR A 76 11.64 -5.84 -10.63
CA TYR A 76 11.89 -5.54 -9.22
C TYR A 76 10.92 -4.50 -8.65
N ARG A 77 9.98 -3.99 -9.46
CA ARG A 77 8.89 -3.12 -8.99
C ARG A 77 8.23 -3.74 -7.77
N VAL A 78 8.20 -2.99 -6.67
CA VAL A 78 7.55 -3.45 -5.45
C VAL A 78 6.07 -3.10 -5.54
N LEU A 79 5.21 -4.08 -5.29
CA LEU A 79 3.75 -3.93 -5.37
C LEU A 79 3.11 -3.84 -3.98
N SER A 80 3.68 -4.53 -2.98
CA SER A 80 3.24 -4.47 -1.60
C SER A 80 4.40 -4.68 -0.64
N VAL A 81 4.33 -4.08 0.55
CA VAL A 81 5.30 -4.22 1.63
C VAL A 81 4.62 -4.54 2.95
N LYS A 82 5.24 -5.43 3.74
CA LYS A 82 4.92 -5.70 5.15
C LYS A 82 6.21 -5.79 5.95
N VAL A 83 6.17 -5.44 7.24
CA VAL A 83 7.32 -5.56 8.14
C VAL A 83 6.97 -6.52 9.25
N GLU A 84 7.78 -7.57 9.42
CA GLU A 84 7.56 -8.57 10.46
C GLU A 84 8.89 -9.22 10.87
N GLY A 85 9.07 -9.45 12.17
CA GLY A 85 10.27 -10.13 12.70
C GLY A 85 11.59 -9.42 12.36
N GLY A 86 11.60 -8.09 12.28
CA GLY A 86 12.79 -7.32 11.87
C GLY A 86 13.15 -7.44 10.39
N CYS A 87 12.28 -8.06 9.58
CA CYS A 87 12.44 -8.17 8.14
C CYS A 87 11.42 -7.31 7.41
N ILE A 88 11.86 -6.70 6.30
CA ILE A 88 10.98 -6.09 5.30
C ILE A 88 10.66 -7.17 4.27
N TRP A 89 9.37 -7.41 4.05
CA TRP A 89 8.85 -8.33 3.06
C TRP A 89 8.24 -7.53 1.93
N CYS A 90 8.64 -7.80 0.70
CA CYS A 90 8.08 -7.15 -0.48
C CYS A 90 7.64 -8.16 -1.53
N SER A 91 6.49 -7.91 -2.15
CA SER A 91 6.08 -8.62 -3.36
C SER A 91 6.46 -7.83 -4.60
N GLU A 92 6.89 -8.54 -5.64
CA GLU A 92 7.49 -7.95 -6.83
C GLU A 92 6.71 -8.29 -8.11
N ALA A 93 6.78 -7.39 -9.08
CA ALA A 93 6.25 -7.63 -10.44
C ALA A 93 6.90 -8.85 -11.14
N GLY A 94 8.10 -9.24 -10.70
CA GLY A 94 8.80 -10.43 -11.18
C GLY A 94 8.26 -11.77 -10.69
N GLY A 95 7.13 -11.79 -9.98
CA GLY A 95 6.51 -13.02 -9.51
C GLY A 95 7.21 -13.65 -8.31
N VAL A 96 7.74 -12.81 -7.41
CA VAL A 96 8.42 -13.25 -6.20
C VAL A 96 7.97 -12.45 -4.99
N VAL A 97 8.10 -13.07 -3.81
CA VAL A 97 8.14 -12.34 -2.54
C VAL A 97 9.57 -12.42 -2.01
N ARG A 98 10.13 -11.28 -1.64
CA ARG A 98 11.48 -11.16 -1.10
C ARG A 98 11.43 -10.79 0.37
N GLN A 99 12.21 -11.49 1.17
CA GLN A 99 12.50 -11.15 2.55
C GLN A 99 13.84 -10.45 2.62
N VAL A 100 13.86 -9.24 3.18
CA VAL A 100 15.02 -8.37 3.32
C VAL A 100 15.24 -8.06 4.78
N ASP A 101 16.48 -8.11 5.25
CA ASP A 101 16.83 -7.65 6.59
C ASP A 101 16.64 -6.12 6.68
N ALA A 102 15.85 -5.64 7.65
CA ALA A 102 15.50 -4.22 7.74
C ALA A 102 16.69 -3.32 8.10
N GLU A 103 17.70 -3.85 8.79
CA GLU A 103 18.87 -3.13 9.27
C GLU A 103 19.87 -2.89 8.14
N ASN A 104 20.30 -3.98 7.49
CA ASN A 104 21.40 -3.97 6.53
C ASN A 104 20.92 -4.01 5.06
N GLY A 105 19.62 -4.21 4.81
CA GLY A 105 19.06 -4.23 3.46
C GLY A 105 19.42 -5.45 2.62
N LYS A 106 20.05 -6.47 3.21
CA LYS A 106 20.43 -7.70 2.51
C LYS A 106 19.21 -8.58 2.29
N THR A 107 19.09 -9.13 1.08
CA THR A 107 18.10 -10.18 0.81
C THR A 107 18.44 -11.43 1.64
N LEU A 108 17.50 -11.87 2.47
CA LEU A 108 17.58 -13.10 3.24
C LEU A 108 17.05 -14.28 2.44
N ASN A 109 15.83 -14.16 1.90
CA ASN A 109 15.14 -15.24 1.19
C ASN A 109 14.33 -14.72 0.00
N LEU A 110 14.11 -15.62 -0.98
CA LEU A 110 13.28 -15.38 -2.15
C LEU A 110 12.27 -16.52 -2.32
N TYR A 111 10.99 -16.17 -2.27
CA TYR A 111 9.87 -17.08 -2.46
C TYR A 111 9.42 -17.00 -3.91
N LYS A 112 9.62 -18.09 -4.65
CA LYS A 112 9.47 -18.14 -6.12
C LYS A 112 8.36 -19.12 -6.53
N GLY A 113 7.93 -19.05 -7.78
CA GLY A 113 7.03 -20.02 -8.39
C GLY A 113 5.86 -19.40 -9.15
N ALA A 114 5.53 -18.13 -8.88
CA ALA A 114 4.56 -17.39 -9.68
C ALA A 114 5.11 -17.12 -11.08
N LYS A 115 4.22 -17.20 -12.07
CA LYS A 115 4.54 -16.97 -13.49
C LYS A 115 4.22 -15.54 -13.95
N ALA A 116 3.69 -14.73 -13.04
CA ALA A 116 3.23 -13.38 -13.26
C ALA A 116 3.42 -12.55 -11.97
N PRO A 117 3.16 -11.23 -11.98
CA PRO A 117 3.27 -10.38 -10.79
C PRO A 117 2.55 -10.94 -9.56
N VAL A 118 3.17 -10.76 -8.39
CA VAL A 118 2.56 -11.01 -7.08
C VAL A 118 2.18 -9.64 -6.49
N PRO A 119 0.92 -9.19 -6.63
CA PRO A 119 0.54 -7.87 -6.13
C PRO A 119 0.50 -7.79 -4.61
N THR A 120 0.07 -8.85 -3.93
CA THR A 120 -0.11 -8.86 -2.47
C THR A 120 0.18 -10.24 -1.88
N PHE A 121 0.44 -10.24 -0.57
CA PHE A 121 0.69 -11.44 0.22
C PHE A 121 0.26 -11.21 1.68
N ASP A 122 0.11 -12.30 2.42
CA ASP A 122 -0.18 -12.26 3.85
C ASP A 122 0.42 -13.45 4.60
N PHE A 123 0.42 -13.37 5.93
CA PHE A 123 0.98 -14.40 6.80
C PHE A 123 -0.08 -15.14 7.59
N LEU A 124 0.15 -16.43 7.78
CA LEU A 124 -0.62 -17.30 8.65
C LEU A 124 0.31 -17.91 9.69
N THR A 125 -0.02 -17.75 10.97
CA THR A 125 0.71 -18.46 12.05
C THR A 125 -0.03 -19.74 12.40
N THR A 126 0.67 -20.88 12.36
CA THR A 126 0.12 -22.18 12.75
C THR A 126 -0.01 -22.29 14.27
N ALA A 127 -0.70 -23.34 14.75
CA ALA A 127 -0.86 -23.59 16.18
C ALA A 127 0.47 -23.83 16.92
N VAL A 128 1.53 -24.21 16.20
CA VAL A 128 2.89 -24.41 16.75
C VAL A 128 3.77 -23.17 16.63
N GLY A 129 3.23 -22.04 16.18
CA GLY A 129 3.97 -20.78 16.03
C GLY A 129 4.79 -20.67 14.74
N GLU A 130 4.68 -21.63 13.82
CA GLU A 130 5.32 -21.55 12.50
C GLU A 130 4.58 -20.55 11.62
N GLN A 131 5.32 -19.75 10.86
CA GLN A 131 4.76 -18.81 9.91
C GLN A 131 4.69 -19.40 8.50
N LEU A 132 3.53 -19.27 7.88
CA LEU A 132 3.31 -19.57 6.47
C LEU A 132 3.07 -18.26 5.71
N LEU A 133 3.67 -18.16 4.52
CA LEU A 133 3.46 -17.05 3.59
C LEU A 133 2.43 -17.47 2.55
N VAL A 134 1.35 -16.70 2.42
CA VAL A 134 0.31 -16.90 1.40
C VAL A 134 0.41 -15.79 0.37
N THR A 135 0.47 -16.18 -0.90
CA THR A 135 0.62 -15.25 -2.03
C THR A 135 -0.47 -15.48 -3.06
N GLY A 136 -0.89 -14.39 -3.70
CA GLY A 136 -1.78 -14.40 -4.85
C GLY A 136 -1.07 -13.75 -6.03
N SER A 137 -1.29 -14.24 -7.23
CA SER A 137 -0.59 -13.77 -8.43
C SER A 137 -1.54 -13.58 -9.61
N TRP A 138 -1.12 -12.77 -10.57
CA TRP A 138 -1.83 -12.56 -11.84
C TRP A 138 -1.88 -13.82 -12.71
N ASP A 139 -1.11 -14.85 -12.39
CA ASP A 139 -1.30 -16.20 -12.97
C ASP A 139 -2.47 -16.97 -12.34
N LYS A 140 -3.38 -16.26 -11.67
CA LYS A 140 -4.66 -16.75 -11.11
C LYS A 140 -4.49 -17.81 -10.02
N SER A 141 -3.29 -17.94 -9.45
CA SER A 141 -2.95 -19.04 -8.55
C SER A 141 -2.62 -18.54 -7.14
N LEU A 142 -3.10 -19.27 -6.14
CA LEU A 142 -2.67 -19.10 -4.74
C LEU A 142 -1.50 -20.01 -4.44
N ARG A 143 -0.49 -19.50 -3.72
CA ARG A 143 0.67 -20.29 -3.31
C ARG A 143 0.97 -20.05 -1.84
N ILE A 144 1.23 -21.15 -1.14
CA ILE A 144 1.54 -21.15 0.28
C ILE A 144 2.95 -21.69 0.46
N TYR A 145 3.77 -20.96 1.19
CA TYR A 145 5.16 -21.29 1.49
C TYR A 145 5.33 -21.40 3.00
N ARG A 146 6.26 -22.26 3.41
CA ARG A 146 6.79 -22.23 4.77
C ARG A 146 7.84 -21.12 4.86
N VAL A 147 7.71 -20.24 5.83
CA VAL A 147 8.73 -19.21 6.09
C VAL A 147 9.90 -19.87 6.80
N THR A 148 11.10 -19.59 6.34
CA THR A 148 12.34 -20.07 6.95
C THR A 148 13.12 -18.95 7.61
N SER A 149 13.78 -19.27 8.73
CA SER A 149 14.77 -18.42 9.36
C SER A 149 16.17 -18.56 8.74
N ILE A 150 16.40 -19.57 7.90
CA ILE A 150 17.71 -19.84 7.29
C ILE A 150 17.85 -19.00 6.00
N PRO A 151 18.84 -18.11 5.88
CA PRO A 151 19.04 -17.33 4.67
C PRO A 151 19.43 -18.17 3.46
N ASN A 152 18.92 -17.80 2.28
CA ASN A 152 19.15 -18.45 0.99
C ASN A 152 18.76 -19.94 0.95
N GLU A 153 17.76 -20.34 1.74
CA GLU A 153 17.32 -21.72 1.73
C GLU A 153 16.63 -22.08 0.41
N LYS A 154 17.02 -23.22 -0.19
CA LYS A 154 16.45 -23.65 -1.47
C LYS A 154 14.96 -24.03 -1.36
N SER A 155 14.47 -24.37 -0.17
CA SER A 155 13.08 -24.77 0.07
C SER A 155 12.08 -23.64 -0.23
N THR A 156 12.49 -22.37 -0.10
CA THR A 156 11.63 -21.20 -0.40
C THR A 156 11.24 -21.11 -1.88
N SER A 157 11.95 -21.83 -2.76
CA SER A 157 11.67 -21.84 -4.19
C SER A 157 10.44 -22.65 -4.60
N LYS A 158 9.91 -23.50 -3.70
CA LYS A 158 8.76 -24.37 -3.99
C LYS A 158 7.67 -24.17 -2.93
N PRO A 159 6.42 -23.87 -3.32
CA PRO A 159 5.31 -23.79 -2.38
C PRO A 159 4.98 -25.17 -1.80
N ILE A 160 4.55 -25.21 -0.54
CA ILE A 160 4.03 -26.43 0.11
C ILE A 160 2.62 -26.78 -0.40
N LEU A 161 1.91 -25.79 -0.95
CA LEU A 161 0.62 -25.94 -1.60
C LEU A 161 0.46 -24.87 -2.68
N GLU A 162 0.01 -25.29 -3.86
CA GLU A 162 -0.39 -24.43 -4.96
C GLU A 162 -1.85 -24.75 -5.33
N ILE A 163 -2.67 -23.71 -5.41
CA ILE A 163 -4.05 -23.80 -5.88
C ILE A 163 -4.11 -23.07 -7.22
N PRO A 164 -3.94 -23.77 -8.34
CA PRO A 164 -4.03 -23.17 -9.66
C PRO A 164 -5.48 -22.78 -9.95
N ASN A 165 -5.68 -21.71 -10.73
CA ASN A 165 -7.01 -21.18 -11.08
C ASN A 165 -7.87 -20.96 -9.82
N ALA A 166 -7.26 -20.41 -8.77
CA ALA A 166 -7.97 -20.03 -7.57
C ALA A 166 -9.08 -19.02 -7.92
N MET A 167 -8.78 -18.03 -8.76
CA MET A 167 -9.75 -17.07 -9.28
C MET A 167 -9.97 -17.23 -10.79
N ALA A 168 -11.08 -16.69 -11.32
CA ALA A 168 -11.33 -16.72 -12.76
C ALA A 168 -10.40 -15.76 -13.52
N ASP A 169 -9.90 -14.74 -12.82
CA ASP A 169 -8.99 -13.74 -13.35
C ASP A 169 -7.88 -13.35 -12.37
N PHE A 170 -7.10 -12.31 -12.67
CA PHE A 170 -5.95 -11.88 -11.88
C PHE A 170 -6.32 -11.63 -10.41
N ILE A 171 -5.54 -12.24 -9.50
CA ILE A 171 -5.65 -11.96 -8.08
C ILE A 171 -4.96 -10.62 -7.82
N LYS A 172 -5.67 -9.67 -7.21
CA LYS A 172 -5.15 -8.34 -6.83
C LYS A 172 -4.85 -8.23 -5.33
N SER A 173 -5.70 -8.82 -4.49
CA SER A 173 -5.60 -8.73 -3.02
C SER A 173 -5.67 -10.10 -2.34
N ILE A 174 -4.74 -10.35 -1.41
CA ILE A 174 -4.77 -11.44 -0.43
C ILE A 174 -4.87 -10.86 0.97
N HIS A 175 -5.81 -11.37 1.76
CA HIS A 175 -5.96 -11.00 3.17
C HIS A 175 -6.39 -12.21 3.99
N ILE A 176 -5.75 -12.42 5.14
CA ILE A 176 -6.05 -13.49 6.08
C ILE A 176 -6.77 -12.92 7.29
N PHE A 177 -7.86 -13.56 7.68
CA PHE A 177 -8.62 -13.15 8.84
C PHE A 177 -9.21 -14.36 9.57
N THR A 178 -9.50 -14.18 10.85
CA THR A 178 -10.19 -15.17 11.67
C THR A 178 -11.60 -14.69 11.95
N SER A 179 -12.58 -15.58 11.83
CA SER A 179 -13.98 -15.33 12.20
C SER A 179 -14.56 -16.60 12.79
N SER A 180 -15.28 -16.50 13.91
CA SER A 180 -15.92 -17.64 14.59
C SER A 180 -14.96 -18.83 14.81
N HIS A 181 -13.73 -18.54 15.28
CA HIS A 181 -12.65 -19.50 15.52
C HIS A 181 -12.11 -20.25 14.28
N LYS A 182 -12.52 -19.87 13.07
CA LYS A 182 -11.98 -20.38 11.82
C LYS A 182 -11.11 -19.33 11.15
N THR A 183 -10.09 -19.77 10.44
CA THR A 183 -9.21 -18.88 9.68
C THR A 183 -9.46 -19.02 8.20
N TYR A 184 -9.52 -17.88 7.51
CA TYR A 184 -9.86 -17.80 6.10
C TYR A 184 -8.78 -17.06 5.32
N ILE A 185 -8.53 -17.51 4.10
CA ILE A 185 -7.82 -16.73 3.09
C ILE A 185 -8.88 -16.08 2.20
N SER A 186 -8.87 -14.75 2.13
CA SER A 186 -9.63 -13.96 1.17
C SER A 186 -8.75 -13.65 -0.03
N ALA A 187 -9.17 -14.08 -1.22
CA ALA A 187 -8.57 -13.70 -2.49
C ALA A 187 -9.55 -12.85 -3.29
N ALA A 188 -9.16 -11.65 -3.69
CA ALA A 188 -9.99 -10.75 -4.49
C ALA A 188 -9.23 -10.25 -5.71
N GLY A 189 -9.94 -9.94 -6.79
CA GLY A 189 -9.29 -9.77 -8.09
C GLY A 189 -10.10 -9.09 -9.17
N SER A 190 -9.57 -9.17 -10.39
CA SER A 190 -10.12 -8.55 -11.62
C SER A 190 -11.49 -9.10 -12.01
N ASP A 191 -11.82 -10.33 -11.61
CA ASP A 191 -13.12 -10.96 -11.85
C ASP A 191 -14.27 -10.40 -10.99
N LYS A 192 -14.02 -9.27 -10.31
CA LYS A 192 -15.00 -8.51 -9.50
C LYS A 192 -15.48 -9.30 -8.28
N SER A 193 -14.76 -10.36 -7.90
CA SER A 193 -15.18 -11.27 -6.85
C SER A 193 -14.21 -11.33 -5.67
N ILE A 194 -14.74 -11.78 -4.53
CA ILE A 194 -13.98 -12.12 -3.33
C ILE A 194 -14.22 -13.59 -3.05
N MET A 195 -13.18 -14.40 -3.14
CA MET A 195 -13.20 -15.84 -2.86
C MET A 195 -12.66 -16.12 -1.47
N LEU A 196 -13.40 -16.93 -0.71
CA LEU A 196 -13.01 -17.35 0.63
C LEU A 196 -12.57 -18.81 0.62
N TYR A 197 -11.37 -19.08 1.12
CA TYR A 197 -10.85 -20.42 1.35
C TYR A 197 -10.75 -20.69 2.83
N ASP A 198 -11.21 -21.86 3.28
CA ASP A 198 -10.99 -22.29 4.66
C ASP A 198 -9.52 -22.68 4.84
N ALA A 199 -8.79 -21.87 5.61
CA ALA A 199 -7.38 -22.05 5.93
C ALA A 199 -7.16 -22.74 7.28
N THR A 200 -8.22 -23.08 8.01
CA THR A 200 -8.14 -23.79 9.29
C THR A 200 -7.29 -25.07 9.22
N PRO A 201 -7.37 -25.90 8.15
CA PRO A 201 -6.51 -27.08 8.03
C PRO A 201 -5.01 -26.78 8.02
N LEU A 202 -4.61 -25.57 7.59
CA LEU A 202 -3.21 -25.17 7.58
C LEU A 202 -2.67 -24.91 8.99
N LEU A 203 -3.53 -24.60 9.96
CA LEU A 203 -3.13 -24.31 11.33
C LEU A 203 -2.57 -25.54 12.06
N SER A 204 -2.99 -26.73 11.65
CA SER A 204 -2.56 -28.01 12.22
C SER A 204 -1.48 -28.72 11.40
N LEU A 205 -0.85 -28.02 10.44
CA LEU A 205 0.20 -28.62 9.62
C LEU A 205 1.39 -29.08 10.47
N ASN A 206 1.85 -30.30 10.19
CA ASN A 206 3.07 -30.80 10.81
C ASN A 206 4.29 -30.07 10.20
N ILE A 207 5.24 -29.70 11.06
CA ILE A 207 6.49 -29.02 10.72
C ILE A 207 7.27 -29.81 9.65
N THR A 208 7.16 -31.15 9.63
CA THR A 208 7.86 -31.99 8.65
C THR A 208 7.12 -32.19 7.33
N SER A 209 5.87 -31.74 7.21
CA SER A 209 5.10 -31.92 5.98
C SER A 209 5.70 -31.12 4.85
N VAL A 210 6.08 -31.79 3.77
CA VAL A 210 6.62 -31.16 2.54
C VAL A 210 5.49 -30.73 1.60
N THR A 211 4.32 -31.33 1.74
CA THR A 211 3.10 -31.03 0.99
C THR A 211 1.89 -31.09 1.91
N VAL A 212 0.87 -30.27 1.62
CA VAL A 212 -0.44 -30.39 2.27
C VAL A 212 -1.26 -31.45 1.52
N GLU A 213 -1.81 -32.45 2.22
CA GLU A 213 -2.75 -33.40 1.62
C GLU A 213 -4.09 -32.69 1.37
N GLY A 214 -4.53 -32.68 0.10
CA GLY A 214 -5.77 -32.04 -0.33
C GLY A 214 -5.61 -30.58 -0.79
N THR A 215 -6.67 -30.05 -1.41
CA THR A 215 -6.77 -28.64 -1.81
C THR A 215 -7.60 -27.88 -0.79
N LEU A 216 -7.26 -26.60 -0.54
CA LEU A 216 -8.13 -25.77 0.30
C LEU A 216 -9.47 -25.59 -0.40
N LYS A 217 -10.54 -25.82 0.36
CA LYS A 217 -11.89 -25.66 -0.14
C LYS A 217 -12.23 -24.18 -0.23
N CYS A 218 -12.59 -23.71 -1.42
CA CYS A 218 -13.32 -22.46 -1.56
C CYS A 218 -14.72 -22.63 -0.92
N VAL A 219 -14.99 -21.89 0.15
CA VAL A 219 -16.26 -21.98 0.90
C VAL A 219 -17.31 -21.02 0.37
N TYR A 220 -16.90 -19.91 -0.25
CA TYR A 220 -17.81 -18.91 -0.76
C TYR A 220 -17.14 -18.01 -1.81
N GLN A 221 -17.94 -17.52 -2.76
CA GLN A 221 -17.57 -16.47 -3.70
C GLN A 221 -18.60 -15.34 -3.61
N ASN A 222 -18.14 -14.14 -3.22
CA ASN A 222 -18.95 -12.93 -3.24
C ASN A 222 -18.74 -12.19 -4.58
N LYS A 223 -19.81 -11.69 -5.18
CA LYS A 223 -19.80 -10.86 -6.41
C LYS A 223 -20.59 -9.56 -6.24
N SER A 224 -20.48 -8.94 -5.06
CA SER A 224 -21.19 -7.69 -4.74
C SER A 224 -20.56 -6.46 -5.42
N HIS A 225 -19.28 -6.52 -5.76
CA HIS A 225 -18.61 -5.49 -6.56
C HIS A 225 -18.99 -5.59 -8.03
N THR A 226 -19.07 -4.44 -8.70
CA THR A 226 -19.37 -4.31 -10.14
C THR A 226 -18.10 -4.07 -10.97
N ARG A 227 -16.96 -3.97 -10.30
CA ARG A 227 -15.64 -3.62 -10.83
C ARG A 227 -14.54 -4.44 -10.13
N PRO A 228 -13.35 -4.57 -10.73
CA PRO A 228 -12.20 -5.24 -10.13
C PRO A 228 -11.96 -4.82 -8.68
N VAL A 229 -11.80 -5.80 -7.78
CA VAL A 229 -11.52 -5.54 -6.36
C VAL A 229 -10.02 -5.35 -6.18
N ASN A 230 -9.60 -4.17 -5.72
CA ASN A 230 -8.18 -3.82 -5.60
C ASN A 230 -7.58 -4.22 -4.26
N VAL A 231 -8.34 -4.09 -3.16
CA VAL A 231 -7.83 -4.29 -1.80
C VAL A 231 -8.90 -4.86 -0.89
N VAL A 232 -8.48 -5.75 0.02
CA VAL A 232 -9.29 -6.32 1.11
C VAL A 232 -8.51 -6.21 2.41
N THR A 233 -9.19 -5.86 3.50
CA THR A 233 -8.65 -5.84 4.87
C THR A 233 -9.75 -6.24 5.88
N SER A 234 -9.43 -6.36 7.16
CA SER A 234 -10.42 -6.71 8.19
C SER A 234 -10.11 -6.10 9.56
N LEU A 235 -11.16 -5.91 10.36
CA LEU A 235 -11.08 -5.49 11.76
C LEU A 235 -11.91 -6.41 12.65
N LEU A 236 -11.34 -6.86 13.75
CA LEU A 236 -12.10 -7.50 14.84
C LEU A 236 -12.75 -6.39 15.69
N GLY A 237 -14.08 -6.33 15.68
CA GLY A 237 -14.85 -5.43 16.53
C GLY A 237 -14.83 -5.84 18.00
N LEU A 238 -15.19 -4.91 18.89
CA LEU A 238 -15.32 -5.20 20.32
C LEU A 238 -16.48 -6.14 20.64
N ASP A 239 -17.41 -6.29 19.71
CA ASP A 239 -18.49 -7.27 19.75
C ASP A 239 -18.03 -8.70 19.36
N GLY A 240 -16.74 -8.89 19.11
CA GLY A 240 -16.16 -10.16 18.69
C GLY A 240 -16.44 -10.51 17.22
N THR A 241 -17.08 -9.62 16.46
CA THR A 241 -17.38 -9.84 15.04
C THR A 241 -16.27 -9.28 14.18
N THR A 242 -15.67 -10.14 13.35
CA THR A 242 -14.73 -9.72 12.32
C THR A 242 -15.47 -9.13 11.13
N ARG A 243 -15.16 -7.87 10.82
CA ARG A 243 -15.68 -7.15 9.67
C ARG A 243 -14.62 -7.09 8.60
N ILE A 244 -15.01 -7.34 7.36
CA ILE A 244 -14.12 -7.32 6.20
C ILE A 244 -14.46 -6.09 5.39
N TYR A 245 -13.43 -5.38 4.92
CA TYR A 245 -13.56 -4.20 4.09
C TYR A 245 -12.89 -4.47 2.76
N SER A 246 -13.57 -4.16 1.66
CA SER A 246 -12.96 -4.22 0.34
C SER A 246 -13.30 -3.00 -0.49
N ALA A 247 -12.43 -2.68 -1.44
CA ALA A 247 -12.64 -1.59 -2.37
C ALA A 247 -12.31 -1.97 -3.81
N ASP A 248 -13.03 -1.36 -4.75
CA ASP A 248 -12.86 -1.62 -6.18
C ASP A 248 -12.20 -0.47 -6.96
N SER A 249 -11.97 -0.72 -8.24
CA SER A 249 -11.34 0.23 -9.17
C SER A 249 -12.18 1.45 -9.53
N MET A 250 -13.42 1.58 -9.01
CA MET A 250 -14.26 2.79 -9.17
C MET A 250 -14.59 3.47 -7.84
N GLY A 251 -13.87 3.13 -6.77
CA GLY A 251 -13.97 3.85 -5.50
C GLY A 251 -15.08 3.38 -4.58
N ARG A 252 -15.76 2.27 -4.92
CA ARG A 252 -16.78 1.71 -4.04
C ARG A 252 -16.11 0.90 -2.94
N VAL A 253 -16.44 1.22 -1.69
CA VAL A 253 -15.95 0.52 -0.51
C VAL A 253 -17.12 -0.18 0.18
N LEU A 254 -16.98 -1.47 0.47
CA LEU A 254 -18.01 -2.30 1.09
C LEU A 254 -17.50 -2.89 2.40
N GLU A 255 -18.35 -2.87 3.44
CA GLU A 255 -18.16 -3.61 4.69
C GLU A 255 -18.97 -4.90 4.62
N PHE A 256 -18.36 -6.03 4.98
CA PHE A 256 -18.98 -7.34 5.03
C PHE A 256 -18.89 -7.95 6.42
N ILE A 257 -19.87 -8.80 6.72
CA ILE A 257 -19.85 -9.72 7.86
C ILE A 257 -19.99 -11.14 7.31
N LEU A 258 -19.15 -12.05 7.82
CA LEU A 258 -19.27 -13.47 7.50
C LEU A 258 -20.38 -14.09 8.36
N ASN A 259 -21.43 -14.58 7.72
CA ASN A 259 -22.48 -15.31 8.42
C ASN A 259 -21.93 -16.66 8.93
N PRO A 260 -21.98 -16.95 10.24
CA PRO A 260 -21.34 -18.14 10.82
C PRO A 260 -21.97 -19.46 10.36
N ASP A 261 -23.27 -19.45 10.05
CA ASP A 261 -24.03 -20.65 9.69
C ASP A 261 -23.94 -20.93 8.18
N THR A 262 -24.11 -19.89 7.36
CA THR A 262 -24.15 -20.03 5.91
C THR A 262 -22.80 -19.83 5.23
N LEU A 263 -21.81 -19.29 5.95
CA LEU A 263 -20.49 -18.89 5.44
C LEU A 263 -20.55 -17.87 4.29
N ARG A 264 -21.67 -17.16 4.14
CA ARG A 264 -21.84 -16.11 3.13
C ARG A 264 -21.27 -14.80 3.66
N LEU A 265 -20.52 -14.10 2.81
CA LEU A 265 -20.17 -12.69 3.02
C LEU A 265 -21.40 -11.83 2.71
N GLU A 266 -22.01 -11.31 3.75
CA GLU A 266 -23.15 -10.40 3.65
C GLU A 266 -22.64 -8.96 3.71
N VAL A 267 -23.01 -8.14 2.72
CA VAL A 267 -22.74 -6.70 2.76
C VAL A 267 -23.52 -6.09 3.92
N ASN A 268 -22.82 -5.44 4.84
CA ASN A 268 -23.40 -4.75 5.99
C ASN A 268 -23.69 -3.29 5.65
N ARG A 269 -22.74 -2.58 5.02
CA ARG A 269 -22.88 -1.18 4.58
C ARG A 269 -21.89 -0.80 3.49
N GLU A 270 -22.14 0.32 2.82
CA GLU A 270 -21.16 0.99 1.96
C GLU A 270 -20.44 2.12 2.69
N ILE A 271 -19.22 2.43 2.24
CA ILE A 271 -18.48 3.64 2.60
C ILE A 271 -18.29 4.43 1.31
N GLN A 272 -18.74 5.69 1.31
CA GLN A 272 -18.76 6.56 0.15
C GLN A 272 -17.82 7.74 0.35
N GLY A 273 -17.33 8.30 -0.76
CA GLY A 273 -16.50 9.51 -0.74
C GLY A 273 -15.32 9.49 -1.72
N PHE A 274 -15.17 8.41 -2.48
CA PHE A 274 -14.17 8.24 -3.54
C PHE A 274 -14.85 8.18 -4.90
N SER A 275 -14.28 8.85 -5.90
CA SER A 275 -14.82 8.87 -7.26
C SER A 275 -14.09 7.96 -8.24
N THR A 276 -12.92 7.43 -7.87
CA THR A 276 -12.13 6.50 -8.69
C THR A 276 -11.46 5.44 -7.81
N ALA A 277 -10.64 4.57 -8.41
CA ALA A 277 -9.98 3.45 -7.76
C ALA A 277 -9.46 3.75 -6.36
N VAL A 278 -9.78 2.88 -5.41
CA VAL A 278 -9.12 2.84 -4.10
C VAL A 278 -7.98 1.83 -4.19
N TYR A 279 -6.77 2.28 -3.90
CA TYR A 279 -5.55 1.48 -4.04
C TYR A 279 -5.11 0.85 -2.72
N ASP A 280 -5.39 1.49 -1.59
CA ASP A 280 -5.03 1.00 -0.26
C ASP A 280 -6.14 1.25 0.75
N LEU A 281 -6.31 0.30 1.67
CA LEU A 281 -7.24 0.36 2.80
C LEU A 281 -6.49 -0.06 4.06
N LYS A 282 -6.56 0.79 5.09
CA LYS A 282 -6.09 0.47 6.44
C LYS A 282 -7.25 0.60 7.41
N VAL A 283 -7.44 -0.40 8.25
CA VAL A 283 -8.43 -0.37 9.32
C VAL A 283 -7.75 -0.70 10.64
N GLY A 284 -8.09 0.02 11.69
CA GLY A 284 -7.41 -0.13 12.97
C GLY A 284 -8.08 0.64 14.09
N TRP A 285 -7.50 0.50 15.28
CA TRP A 285 -7.95 1.16 16.50
C TRP A 285 -7.05 2.36 16.78
N ARG A 286 -7.64 3.55 16.88
CA ARG A 286 -6.95 4.77 17.31
C ARG A 286 -7.28 5.07 18.76
N ARG A 287 -6.26 5.45 19.52
CA ARG A 287 -6.42 6.01 20.87
C ARG A 287 -6.90 7.48 20.78
N VAL A 288 -7.94 7.81 21.53
CA VAL A 288 -8.52 9.16 21.62
C VAL A 288 -8.62 9.55 23.08
N GLU A 289 -7.93 10.62 23.47
CA GLU A 289 -7.98 11.18 24.83
C GLU A 289 -9.37 11.74 25.13
N VAL A 290 -9.78 11.65 26.40
CA VAL A 290 -11.08 12.10 26.91
C VAL A 290 -10.85 13.06 28.07
N GLU A 291 -11.33 14.29 27.94
CA GLU A 291 -11.26 15.32 28.98
C GLU A 291 -12.47 15.22 29.95
N GLY A 292 -12.25 15.50 31.24
CA GLY A 292 -13.30 15.67 32.27
C GLY A 292 -13.28 14.64 33.41
N GLU A 293 -14.12 14.87 34.42
CA GLU A 293 -14.37 13.95 35.55
C GLU A 293 -15.25 12.76 35.11
N PRO A 294 -15.14 11.58 35.76
CA PRO A 294 -15.97 10.43 35.42
C PRO A 294 -17.44 10.73 35.75
N ASN A 295 -18.29 10.82 34.72
CA ASN A 295 -19.72 10.87 34.94
C ASN A 295 -20.22 9.45 35.31
N GLU A 296 -21.03 9.32 36.36
CA GLU A 296 -21.68 8.05 36.76
C GLU A 296 -22.57 7.44 35.66
N SER A 297 -22.87 8.17 34.59
CA SER A 297 -23.57 7.68 33.39
C SER A 297 -22.65 7.11 32.30
N GLU A 298 -21.32 7.23 32.42
CA GLU A 298 -20.34 6.67 31.45
C GLU A 298 -19.99 5.20 31.73
N THR A 299 -20.50 4.64 32.83
CA THR A 299 -20.33 3.24 33.24
C THR A 299 -21.34 2.27 32.62
N THR A 300 -22.29 2.74 31.80
CA THR A 300 -23.24 1.86 31.10
C THR A 300 -22.60 1.18 29.88
N GLU A 301 -22.98 -0.08 29.68
CA GLU A 301 -22.38 -1.08 28.79
C GLU A 301 -21.97 -0.57 27.39
N ALA A 302 -20.79 -0.98 26.95
CA ALA A 302 -20.30 -0.74 25.59
C ALA A 302 -21.22 -1.44 24.57
N THR A 303 -22.21 -0.73 24.04
CA THR A 303 -23.09 -1.20 22.96
C THR A 303 -22.51 -0.96 21.58
N ASP A 304 -21.40 -0.21 21.48
CA ASP A 304 -20.75 0.13 20.21
C ASP A 304 -19.56 -0.81 19.93
N ALA A 305 -19.65 -1.55 18.82
CA ALA A 305 -18.60 -2.45 18.35
C ALA A 305 -17.29 -1.72 17.97
N PHE A 306 -17.33 -0.39 17.83
CA PHE A 306 -16.27 0.45 17.29
C PHE A 306 -15.73 1.49 18.28
N VAL A 307 -16.22 1.51 19.53
CA VAL A 307 -15.74 2.44 20.58
C VAL A 307 -15.57 1.69 21.89
N SER A 308 -14.36 1.68 22.45
CA SER A 308 -14.14 1.07 23.76
C SER A 308 -14.72 1.91 24.88
N ARG A 309 -14.91 1.25 26.04
CA ARG A 309 -15.05 1.97 27.31
C ARG A 309 -13.85 2.87 27.55
N ILE A 310 -14.07 3.92 28.32
CA ILE A 310 -12.99 4.80 28.77
C ILE A 310 -12.07 3.98 29.69
N LYS A 311 -10.78 4.09 29.43
CA LYS A 311 -9.68 3.50 30.19
C LYS A 311 -8.85 4.63 30.79
N GLU A 312 -8.10 4.29 31.83
CA GLU A 312 -7.18 5.20 32.49
C GLU A 312 -5.78 4.59 32.42
N ASP A 313 -4.80 5.41 32.04
CA ASP A 313 -3.38 5.04 32.04
C ASP A 313 -2.78 5.10 33.43
N LEU A 314 -1.54 4.61 33.54
CA LEU A 314 -0.74 4.69 34.76
C LEU A 314 -0.53 6.14 35.24
N ASP A 315 -0.51 7.10 34.31
CA ASP A 315 -0.35 8.54 34.59
C ASP A 315 -1.68 9.27 34.87
N GLY A 316 -2.80 8.54 34.96
CA GLY A 316 -4.13 9.11 35.18
C GLY A 316 -4.80 9.69 33.93
N GLY A 317 -4.15 9.58 32.75
CA GLY A 317 -4.72 10.00 31.47
C GLY A 317 -5.89 9.12 31.06
N ARG A 318 -7.04 9.72 30.72
CA ARG A 318 -8.25 9.00 30.31
C ARG A 318 -8.36 8.94 28.79
N TYR A 319 -8.60 7.74 28.26
CA TYR A 319 -8.69 7.52 26.81
C TYR A 319 -9.73 6.47 26.43
N LYS A 320 -10.14 6.48 25.16
CA LYS A 320 -10.93 5.41 24.54
C LYS A 320 -10.30 4.99 23.20
N MET A 321 -10.53 3.75 22.80
CA MET A 321 -10.16 3.26 21.48
C MET A 321 -11.33 3.47 20.51
N VAL A 322 -11.06 4.07 19.36
CA VAL A 322 -12.03 4.32 18.29
C VAL A 322 -11.56 3.61 17.03
N ALA A 323 -12.43 2.78 16.46
CA ALA A 323 -12.13 2.11 15.19
C ALA A 323 -12.27 3.09 14.02
N GLU A 324 -11.25 3.11 13.16
CA GLU A 324 -11.18 3.97 11.99
C GLU A 324 -10.76 3.17 10.75
N LEU A 325 -11.23 3.62 9.60
CA LEU A 325 -10.82 3.14 8.28
C LEU A 325 -10.24 4.31 7.49
N TRP A 326 -9.08 4.09 6.88
CA TRP A 326 -8.41 5.02 5.99
C TRP A 326 -8.26 4.41 4.61
N ALA A 327 -8.45 5.23 3.58
CA ALA A 327 -8.23 4.82 2.20
C ALA A 327 -7.38 5.83 1.42
N ALA A 328 -6.67 5.32 0.43
CA ALA A 328 -5.94 6.10 -0.58
C ALA A 328 -6.57 5.85 -1.97
N SER A 329 -6.84 6.91 -2.73
CA SER A 329 -7.57 6.82 -4.00
C SER A 329 -6.92 7.58 -5.15
N GLY A 330 -7.21 7.10 -6.37
CA GLY A 330 -6.93 7.78 -7.63
C GLY A 330 -7.77 9.02 -7.88
N ASP A 331 -8.69 9.39 -6.98
CA ASP A 331 -9.38 10.68 -7.04
C ASP A 331 -8.53 11.81 -6.47
N LYS A 332 -7.24 11.51 -6.24
CA LYS A 332 -6.23 12.38 -5.64
C LYS A 332 -6.57 12.73 -4.19
N SER A 333 -7.25 11.82 -3.49
CA SER A 333 -7.56 11.99 -2.08
C SER A 333 -7.17 10.81 -1.21
N CYS A 334 -6.93 11.14 0.05
CA CYS A 334 -6.87 10.19 1.15
C CYS A 334 -7.95 10.58 2.15
N ALA A 335 -8.73 9.62 2.64
CA ALA A 335 -9.81 9.91 3.58
C ALA A 335 -9.90 8.91 4.73
N GLY A 336 -10.17 9.44 5.93
CA GLY A 336 -10.41 8.69 7.14
C GLY A 336 -11.89 8.70 7.52
N TYR A 337 -12.40 7.57 7.99
CA TYR A 337 -13.78 7.39 8.46
C TYR A 337 -13.75 6.79 9.85
N ARG A 338 -14.55 7.34 10.77
CA ARG A 338 -14.87 6.65 12.02
C ARG A 338 -15.87 5.55 11.70
N LEU A 339 -15.69 4.36 12.24
CA LEU A 339 -16.60 3.25 11.93
C LEU A 339 -17.85 3.24 12.83
N SER A 340 -17.75 3.87 14.00
CA SER A 340 -18.85 4.06 14.94
C SER A 340 -19.93 4.97 14.37
N PRO A 341 -21.21 4.55 14.37
CA PRO A 341 -22.35 5.42 14.09
C PRO A 341 -22.46 6.61 15.05
N LEU A 342 -22.08 6.43 16.32
CA LEU A 342 -22.18 7.45 17.37
C LEU A 342 -21.19 8.60 17.17
N LEU A 343 -20.08 8.32 16.47
CA LEU A 343 -19.03 9.30 16.20
C LEU A 343 -19.12 9.89 14.78
N GLN A 344 -20.16 9.55 14.03
CA GLN A 344 -20.43 10.23 12.76
C GLN A 344 -20.86 11.68 13.05
N PRO A 345 -20.38 12.65 12.26
CA PRO A 345 -20.91 13.99 12.34
C PRO A 345 -22.44 13.93 12.14
N HIS A 346 -23.20 14.52 13.07
CA HIS A 346 -24.65 14.63 12.91
C HIS A 346 -24.92 15.38 11.61
N SER A 347 -25.45 14.68 10.60
CA SER A 347 -25.70 15.25 9.28
C SER A 347 -26.36 16.61 9.42
N ALA A 348 -25.69 17.66 8.96
CA ALA A 348 -26.29 18.96 8.77
C ALA A 348 -27.37 18.82 7.69
N SER A 349 -28.60 18.62 8.14
CA SER A 349 -29.82 18.51 7.35
C SER A 349 -29.93 17.29 6.41
N LYS A 350 -31.15 16.75 6.35
CA LYS A 350 -31.59 15.74 5.36
C LYS A 350 -31.76 16.34 3.95
N THR A 351 -30.93 17.29 3.57
CA THR A 351 -31.01 18.04 2.32
C THR A 351 -29.61 18.23 1.75
N ALA A 352 -29.37 17.61 0.59
CA ALA A 352 -28.10 17.48 -0.15
C ALA A 352 -27.11 16.51 0.51
N VAL A 353 -26.85 15.33 -0.05
CA VAL A 353 -26.21 15.10 -1.36
C VAL A 353 -26.93 13.98 -2.12
N GLN A 354 -27.99 14.32 -2.87
CA GLN A 354 -28.27 13.62 -4.13
C GLN A 354 -27.25 14.16 -5.16
N SER A 355 -26.03 13.64 -5.10
CA SER A 355 -25.01 13.94 -6.10
C SER A 355 -23.97 12.83 -6.10
N THR A 356 -24.39 11.65 -6.56
CA THR A 356 -23.65 10.92 -7.58
C THR A 356 -24.67 10.37 -8.57
N ASN A 357 -24.47 10.63 -9.86
CA ASN A 357 -25.11 9.95 -10.97
C ASN A 357 -24.67 8.47 -11.00
N SER A 358 -24.87 7.71 -9.93
CA SER A 358 -24.62 6.27 -9.92
C SER A 358 -25.94 5.55 -10.08
N SER A 359 -26.18 4.98 -11.26
CA SER A 359 -27.26 4.04 -11.55
C SER A 359 -27.21 2.74 -10.73
N ILE A 360 -26.27 2.64 -9.76
CA ILE A 360 -26.00 1.46 -8.96
C ILE A 360 -26.72 1.61 -7.61
N PRO A 361 -27.56 0.65 -7.22
CA PRO A 361 -28.23 0.69 -5.93
C PRO A 361 -27.25 0.50 -4.77
N LEU A 362 -27.47 1.26 -3.69
CA LEU A 362 -26.79 1.08 -2.42
C LEU A 362 -26.98 -0.36 -1.91
N LEU A 363 -25.91 -0.97 -1.40
CA LEU A 363 -25.91 -2.28 -0.78
C LEU A 363 -25.71 -2.18 0.73
N GLY A 364 -26.30 -3.14 1.45
CA GLY A 364 -26.15 -3.26 2.89
C GLY A 364 -27.46 -3.11 3.66
N LYS A 365 -27.40 -3.42 4.95
CA LYS A 365 -28.52 -3.31 5.89
C LYS A 365 -28.42 -2.05 6.75
N GLN A 366 -27.24 -1.43 6.84
CA GLN A 366 -27.00 -0.20 7.58
C GLN A 366 -26.80 0.98 6.63
N GLU A 367 -27.05 2.18 7.15
CA GLU A 367 -26.81 3.44 6.42
C GLU A 367 -25.33 3.55 5.98
N PRO A 368 -25.08 4.09 4.78
CA PRO A 368 -23.72 4.26 4.28
C PRO A 368 -22.95 5.31 5.10
N LEU A 369 -21.64 5.11 5.23
CA LEU A 369 -20.75 6.14 5.76
C LEU A 369 -20.36 7.08 4.62
N SER A 370 -21.02 8.25 4.54
CA SER A 370 -20.81 9.20 3.44
C SER A 370 -19.92 10.38 3.77
N THR A 371 -19.70 10.66 5.07
CA THR A 371 -18.92 11.81 5.52
C THR A 371 -17.63 11.33 6.16
N PRO A 372 -16.45 11.55 5.52
CA PRO A 372 -15.19 11.26 6.15
C PRO A 372 -14.95 12.18 7.35
N CYS A 373 -14.29 11.68 8.40
CA CYS A 373 -13.82 12.53 9.49
C CYS A 373 -12.65 13.43 9.05
N VAL A 374 -11.90 13.00 8.04
CA VAL A 374 -10.83 13.75 7.38
C VAL A 374 -10.78 13.41 5.90
N LYS A 375 -10.62 14.43 5.04
CA LYS A 375 -10.27 14.23 3.63
C LYS A 375 -9.07 15.12 3.27
N ILE A 376 -7.99 14.48 2.85
CA ILE A 376 -6.72 15.09 2.44
C ILE A 376 -6.67 15.08 0.91
N ILE A 377 -6.41 16.24 0.29
CA ILE A 377 -6.31 16.36 -1.17
C ILE A 377 -4.84 16.46 -1.58
N HIS A 378 -4.49 15.72 -2.63
CA HIS A 378 -3.16 15.66 -3.23
C HIS A 378 -3.15 16.28 -4.62
N LYS A 379 -1.95 16.59 -5.12
CA LYS A 379 -1.74 17.04 -6.51
C LYS A 379 -1.92 15.90 -7.51
N ASP A 380 -1.62 14.69 -7.07
CA ASP A 380 -1.65 13.47 -7.87
C ASP A 380 -2.30 12.31 -7.10
N PHE A 381 -2.44 11.15 -7.75
CA PHE A 381 -3.08 9.97 -7.20
C PHE A 381 -2.41 9.51 -5.91
N VAL A 382 -3.22 9.25 -4.88
CA VAL A 382 -2.71 8.71 -3.61
C VAL A 382 -2.76 7.20 -3.70
N LYS A 383 -1.61 6.55 -3.66
CA LYS A 383 -1.48 5.10 -3.89
C LYS A 383 -1.50 4.30 -2.59
N CYS A 384 -1.01 4.87 -1.49
CA CYS A 384 -0.97 4.20 -0.20
C CYS A 384 -1.11 5.17 0.98
N VAL A 385 -1.61 4.64 2.10
CA VAL A 385 -1.83 5.39 3.35
C VAL A 385 -1.34 4.57 4.55
N LEU A 386 -0.76 5.25 5.52
CA LEU A 386 -0.28 4.67 6.78
C LEU A 386 -0.70 5.57 7.96
N PRO A 387 -1.84 5.29 8.60
CA PRO A 387 -2.22 5.93 9.85
C PRO A 387 -1.31 5.45 10.98
N LEU A 388 -0.45 6.32 11.51
CA LEU A 388 0.55 5.93 12.51
C LEU A 388 -0.11 5.50 13.83
N ALA A 389 -1.30 6.05 14.11
CA ALA A 389 -2.15 5.71 15.24
C ALA A 389 -2.42 4.20 15.41
N PHE A 390 -2.41 3.43 14.31
CA PHE A 390 -2.77 2.01 14.34
C PHE A 390 -1.65 1.11 14.85
N SER A 391 -0.41 1.63 14.86
CA SER A 391 0.78 0.82 15.12
C SER A 391 1.74 1.43 16.14
N LEU A 392 1.61 2.73 16.44
CA LEU A 392 2.42 3.37 17.48
C LEU A 392 1.95 2.94 18.87
N HIS A 393 2.89 2.44 19.67
CA HIS A 393 2.63 2.08 21.05
C HIS A 393 2.72 3.33 21.95
N PRO A 394 1.82 3.50 22.94
CA PRO A 394 1.83 4.66 23.86
C PRO A 394 3.14 4.87 24.61
N THR A 395 3.92 3.81 24.83
CA THR A 395 5.21 3.90 25.54
C THR A 395 6.36 4.40 24.65
N TYR A 396 6.14 4.60 23.35
CA TYR A 396 7.19 5.12 22.47
C TYR A 396 7.32 6.63 22.66
N SER A 397 8.57 7.10 22.72
CA SER A 397 8.91 8.52 22.97
C SER A 397 8.29 9.52 21.97
N HIS A 398 7.84 9.04 20.81
CA HIS A 398 7.23 9.86 19.77
C HIS A 398 5.71 9.70 19.68
N PHE A 399 5.09 8.93 20.59
CA PHE A 399 3.65 8.68 20.58
C PHE A 399 2.85 9.99 20.62
N ASP A 400 3.08 10.84 21.62
CA ASP A 400 2.35 12.10 21.79
C ASP A 400 2.43 13.03 20.57
N ARG A 401 3.56 12.96 19.84
CA ARG A 401 3.81 13.79 18.65
C ARG A 401 3.12 13.26 17.39
N PHE A 402 2.92 11.95 17.28
CA PHE A 402 2.48 11.29 16.05
C PHE A 402 1.26 10.37 16.22
N SER A 403 0.61 10.38 17.37
CA SER A 403 -0.58 9.57 17.68
C SER A 403 -1.78 9.87 16.77
N GLU A 404 -1.81 11.05 16.14
CA GLU A 404 -2.81 11.43 15.14
C GLU A 404 -2.27 11.45 13.71
N ALA A 405 -0.97 11.21 13.54
CA ALA A 405 -0.32 11.47 12.28
C ALA A 405 -0.63 10.41 11.22
N VAL A 406 -0.69 10.85 9.97
CA VAL A 406 -0.94 10.00 8.80
C VAL A 406 0.16 10.23 7.79
N VAL A 407 0.67 9.15 7.23
CA VAL A 407 1.65 9.17 6.14
C VAL A 407 0.97 8.70 4.86
N THR A 408 1.28 9.35 3.74
CA THR A 408 0.77 8.97 2.41
C THR A 408 1.90 8.85 1.41
N GLY A 409 1.75 7.94 0.45
CA GLY A 409 2.59 7.84 -0.75
C GLY A 409 1.73 8.00 -2.00
N ALA A 410 2.26 8.70 -3.00
CA ALA A 410 1.51 9.11 -4.18
C ALA A 410 2.27 8.82 -5.50
N SER A 411 1.56 8.99 -6.63
CA SER A 411 2.13 8.87 -7.98
C SER A 411 3.19 9.92 -8.30
N ASP A 412 3.15 11.06 -7.60
CA ASP A 412 4.17 12.10 -7.66
C ASP A 412 5.45 11.78 -6.87
N GLU A 413 5.61 10.52 -6.45
CA GLU A 413 6.87 9.96 -5.96
C GLU A 413 7.31 10.49 -4.59
N HIS A 414 6.44 11.25 -3.90
CA HIS A 414 6.73 11.88 -2.61
C HIS A 414 6.03 11.18 -1.44
N VAL A 415 6.78 11.06 -0.33
CA VAL A 415 6.22 10.67 0.97
C VAL A 415 5.78 11.94 1.69
N ARG A 416 4.58 11.94 2.24
CA ARG A 416 4.05 13.08 3.01
C ARG A 416 3.61 12.64 4.39
N LEU A 417 4.04 13.38 5.41
CA LEU A 417 3.62 13.23 6.80
C LEU A 417 2.71 14.40 7.18
N PHE A 418 1.47 14.06 7.50
CA PHE A 418 0.46 14.94 8.07
C PHE A 418 0.44 14.72 9.57
N SER A 419 1.04 15.62 10.34
CA SER A 419 1.16 15.44 11.80
C SER A 419 -0.18 15.52 12.52
N ASN A 420 -1.06 16.38 12.04
CA ASN A 420 -2.47 16.41 12.44
C ASN A 420 -3.32 16.56 11.17
N PRO A 421 -3.90 15.47 10.65
CA PRO A 421 -4.68 15.49 9.42
C PRO A 421 -6.06 16.14 9.61
N PHE A 422 -6.51 16.37 10.85
CA PHE A 422 -7.76 17.07 11.18
C PHE A 422 -7.63 18.60 11.09
N ASN A 423 -6.40 19.12 11.04
CA ASN A 423 -6.14 20.55 10.87
C ASN A 423 -5.80 20.87 9.41
N THR A 424 -6.70 21.55 8.70
CA THR A 424 -6.52 21.94 7.30
C THR A 424 -5.37 22.92 7.07
N ASP A 425 -5.00 23.69 8.10
CA ASP A 425 -3.87 24.63 8.08
C ASP A 425 -2.58 23.97 8.57
N GLY A 426 -2.63 22.68 8.89
CA GLY A 426 -1.51 21.92 9.41
C GLY A 426 -0.33 21.87 8.44
N GLN A 427 0.88 22.00 8.98
CA GLN A 427 2.10 21.87 8.18
C GLN A 427 2.24 20.42 7.68
N VAL A 428 2.30 20.26 6.35
CA VAL A 428 2.62 18.99 5.70
C VAL A 428 4.12 18.89 5.50
N ASN A 429 4.71 17.79 5.95
CA ASN A 429 6.12 17.48 5.72
C ASN A 429 6.22 16.57 4.52
N GLU A 430 6.62 17.14 3.38
CA GLU A 430 6.80 16.43 2.12
C GLU A 430 8.28 16.16 1.91
N VAL A 431 8.62 14.91 1.61
CA VAL A 431 10.01 14.46 1.43
C VAL A 431 10.19 13.74 0.10
N GLU A 432 11.34 13.96 -0.49
CA GLU A 432 11.75 13.38 -1.76
C GLU A 432 12.54 12.10 -1.54
N GLY A 433 12.19 11.05 -2.28
CA GLY A 433 12.88 9.76 -2.19
C GLY A 433 12.75 8.98 -3.48
N HIS A 434 11.58 8.43 -3.75
CA HIS A 434 11.36 7.59 -4.93
C HIS A 434 11.44 8.38 -6.24
N TRP A 435 11.74 7.69 -7.34
CA TRP A 435 11.69 8.23 -8.72
C TRP A 435 10.64 7.54 -9.58
N HIS A 436 9.72 6.85 -8.92
CA HIS A 436 8.48 6.33 -9.49
C HIS A 436 7.42 6.29 -8.38
N GLU A 437 6.17 6.05 -8.76
CA GLU A 437 5.04 5.89 -7.85
C GLU A 437 5.35 5.02 -6.62
N ILE A 438 4.89 5.49 -5.46
CA ILE A 438 5.01 4.79 -4.19
C ILE A 438 3.82 3.86 -4.03
N THR A 439 4.04 2.56 -4.07
CA THR A 439 2.96 1.56 -4.06
C THR A 439 2.55 1.15 -2.65
N SER A 440 3.45 1.24 -1.68
CA SER A 440 3.20 0.69 -0.35
C SER A 440 3.97 1.41 0.75
N LEU A 441 3.33 1.50 1.91
CA LEU A 441 3.87 2.03 3.15
C LEU A 441 3.70 1.01 4.27
N ALA A 442 4.71 0.89 5.13
CA ALA A 442 4.65 0.14 6.37
C ALA A 442 5.42 0.85 7.48
N ILE A 443 5.25 0.38 8.69
CA ILE A 443 5.96 0.85 9.87
C ILE A 443 6.90 -0.23 10.38
N TRP A 444 8.09 0.18 10.81
CA TRP A 444 9.06 -0.69 11.43
C TRP A 444 9.46 -0.12 12.79
N THR A 445 9.23 -0.88 13.85
CA THR A 445 9.80 -0.57 15.17
C THR A 445 11.12 -1.30 15.31
N ARG A 446 12.18 -0.53 15.55
CA ARG A 446 13.54 -1.00 15.70
C ARG A 446 13.97 -0.91 17.15
N ASN A 447 14.49 -2.00 17.72
CA ASN A 447 14.95 -2.04 19.11
C ASN A 447 16.47 -1.81 19.20
N ALA A 448 16.93 -1.15 20.27
CA ALA A 448 18.33 -0.81 20.52
C ALA A 448 19.30 -2.03 20.57
N THR A 449 18.80 -3.24 20.82
CA THR A 449 19.62 -4.42 21.17
C THR A 449 19.70 -5.49 20.08
N THR A 450 19.15 -5.27 18.88
CA THR A 450 19.19 -6.27 17.80
C THR A 450 20.48 -6.24 16.96
N SER A 451 21.48 -5.47 17.38
CA SER A 451 22.78 -5.34 16.70
C SER A 451 23.79 -6.43 17.08
N ILE A 452 23.43 -7.39 17.95
CA ILE A 452 24.34 -8.43 18.47
C ILE A 452 23.84 -9.85 18.13
N SER A 453 23.95 -10.24 16.85
CA SER A 453 24.14 -11.66 16.44
C SER A 453 24.52 -11.87 14.96
N ASN A 454 24.83 -10.83 14.19
CA ASN A 454 25.22 -10.97 12.77
C ASN A 454 26.75 -10.99 12.52
N ALA A 455 27.56 -11.04 13.59
CA ALA A 455 29.03 -11.01 13.51
C ALA A 455 29.68 -12.27 12.90
N GLU A 456 28.93 -13.35 12.65
CA GLU A 456 29.48 -14.57 12.02
C GLU A 456 29.31 -14.66 10.50
N PHE A 457 28.64 -13.71 9.84
CA PHE A 457 28.38 -13.80 8.39
C PHE A 457 29.31 -12.95 7.50
N THR A 458 30.32 -12.28 8.07
CA THR A 458 31.22 -11.34 7.38
C THR A 458 32.55 -11.93 6.90
N LYS A 459 32.63 -13.24 6.63
CA LYS A 459 33.79 -13.83 5.94
C LYS A 459 33.37 -14.48 4.62
N THR A 460 33.31 -13.63 3.60
CA THR A 460 33.41 -13.84 2.13
C THR A 460 32.25 -13.21 1.40
N THR A 461 32.41 -11.97 0.93
CA THR A 461 32.22 -11.53 -0.47
C THR A 461 32.60 -10.04 -0.54
N THR A 462 33.47 -9.73 -1.49
CA THR A 462 34.11 -8.43 -1.72
C THR A 462 33.12 -7.39 -2.26
N THR A 463 33.25 -6.14 -1.80
CA THR A 463 32.77 -4.88 -2.42
C THR A 463 31.27 -4.76 -2.73
N THR A 464 30.50 -4.29 -1.75
CA THR A 464 29.27 -3.48 -1.95
C THR A 464 29.11 -2.62 -0.70
N THR A 465 29.05 -1.29 -0.86
CA THR A 465 29.02 -0.30 0.21
C THR A 465 27.68 -0.35 0.96
N THR A 466 27.67 -1.11 2.05
CA THR A 466 26.53 -1.43 2.93
C THR A 466 25.51 -0.29 3.06
N THR A 467 24.26 -0.57 2.68
CA THR A 467 23.05 0.24 2.89
C THR A 467 22.61 0.24 4.37
N SER A 468 23.54 0.08 5.30
CA SER A 468 23.29 -0.03 6.74
C SER A 468 22.83 1.31 7.32
N ILE A 469 21.82 1.26 8.18
CA ILE A 469 21.37 2.40 8.98
C ILE A 469 22.29 2.62 10.21
N PRO A 470 22.30 3.83 10.81
CA PRO A 470 23.08 4.11 12.02
C PRO A 470 22.68 3.20 13.18
N THR A 471 23.55 2.97 14.16
CA THR A 471 23.22 2.17 15.36
C THR A 471 22.09 2.82 16.16
N ALA A 472 21.07 2.05 16.52
CA ALA A 472 19.99 2.50 17.40
C ALA A 472 20.48 2.54 18.85
N ASN A 473 20.28 3.67 19.53
CA ASN A 473 20.55 3.80 20.96
C ASN A 473 19.31 3.48 21.82
N ASP A 474 18.12 3.67 21.25
CA ASP A 474 16.82 3.46 21.89
C ASP A 474 15.86 2.75 20.91
N ILE A 475 14.61 2.54 21.33
CA ILE A 475 13.55 2.09 20.42
C ILE A 475 13.26 3.21 19.42
N GLU A 476 13.41 2.92 18.14
CA GLU A 476 13.15 3.86 17.05
C GLU A 476 11.94 3.40 16.23
N THR A 477 11.17 4.34 15.72
CA THR A 477 10.13 4.07 14.73
C THR A 477 10.56 4.57 13.37
N TRP A 478 10.41 3.71 12.37
CA TRP A 478 10.77 3.97 10.99
C TRP A 478 9.56 3.77 10.07
N ILE A 479 9.41 4.65 9.09
CA ILE A 479 8.49 4.47 7.97
C ILE A 479 9.26 3.72 6.88
N ILE A 480 8.64 2.69 6.33
CA ILE A 480 9.13 1.97 5.16
C ILE A 480 8.26 2.39 3.97
N SER A 481 8.87 2.90 2.92
CA SER A 481 8.20 3.15 1.64
C SER A 481 8.80 2.26 0.56
N ALA A 482 7.97 1.82 -0.38
CA ALA A 482 8.41 1.05 -1.53
C ALA A 482 7.72 1.55 -2.80
N GLY A 483 8.42 1.45 -3.93
CA GLY A 483 7.93 2.01 -5.18
C GLY A 483 8.15 1.10 -6.38
N LEU A 484 7.53 1.52 -7.49
CA LEU A 484 7.75 0.96 -8.81
C LEU A 484 9.14 1.29 -9.36
N ASP A 485 9.98 2.02 -8.62
CA ASP A 485 11.38 2.20 -8.97
C ASP A 485 12.26 0.97 -8.61
N GLY A 486 11.68 -0.03 -7.94
CA GLY A 486 12.41 -1.19 -7.45
C GLY A 486 13.30 -0.87 -6.24
N SER A 487 12.95 0.16 -5.48
CA SER A 487 13.61 0.52 -4.23
C SER A 487 12.67 0.41 -3.03
N ILE A 488 13.27 0.12 -1.88
CA ILE A 488 12.65 0.27 -0.55
C ILE A 488 13.44 1.35 0.18
N ARG A 489 12.76 2.26 0.88
CA ARG A 489 13.39 3.35 1.63
C ARG A 489 12.93 3.34 3.07
N ARG A 490 13.88 3.61 3.98
CA ARG A 490 13.66 3.65 5.42
C ARG A 490 13.81 5.08 5.92
N TRP A 491 12.77 5.61 6.55
CA TRP A 491 12.70 6.98 7.05
C TRP A 491 12.56 6.96 8.56
N ASN A 492 13.50 7.54 9.29
CA ASN A 492 13.36 7.67 10.73
C ASN A 492 12.23 8.67 11.03
N LEU A 493 11.23 8.24 11.79
CA LEU A 493 10.03 9.04 12.08
C LEU A 493 10.38 10.33 12.83
N ALA A 494 11.40 10.31 13.69
CA ALA A 494 11.81 11.48 14.45
C ALA A 494 12.45 12.57 13.57
N SER A 495 13.16 12.17 12.51
CA SER A 495 13.88 13.12 11.62
C SER A 495 13.10 13.49 10.36
N ILE A 496 12.03 12.79 10.00
CA ILE A 496 11.34 13.03 8.71
C ILE A 496 10.81 14.46 8.58
N GLN A 497 10.40 15.09 9.69
CA GLN A 497 9.91 16.48 9.69
C GLN A 497 11.02 17.52 9.50
N THR A 498 12.28 17.15 9.72
CA THR A 498 13.44 18.04 9.53
C THR A 498 14.07 17.88 8.16
N LEU A 499 13.60 16.93 7.35
CA LEU A 499 14.11 16.71 6.01
C LEU A 499 13.72 17.88 5.08
N PRO A 500 14.57 18.25 4.12
CA PRO A 500 14.28 19.33 3.19
C PRO A 500 13.12 18.95 2.26
N LYS A 501 12.40 19.97 1.77
CA LYS A 501 11.37 19.82 0.74
C LYS A 501 11.96 19.24 -0.55
N PRO A 502 11.13 18.62 -1.41
CA PRO A 502 11.58 18.12 -2.71
C PRO A 502 12.28 19.18 -3.54
N GLN A 503 13.43 18.80 -4.12
CA GLN A 503 14.21 19.67 -4.99
C GLN A 503 13.86 19.44 -6.45
N LEU A 504 13.68 18.18 -6.87
CA LEU A 504 13.23 17.89 -8.21
C LEU A 504 11.72 17.84 -8.23
N GLN A 505 11.12 18.61 -9.15
CA GLN A 505 9.70 18.55 -9.42
C GLN A 505 9.51 18.13 -10.89
N PRO A 506 8.61 17.16 -11.15
CA PRO A 506 8.22 16.90 -12.52
C PRO A 506 7.48 18.14 -13.02
N LEU A 507 7.97 18.76 -14.09
CA LEU A 507 7.32 19.88 -14.76
C LEU A 507 6.11 19.37 -15.55
N ILE A 508 5.10 18.88 -14.84
CA ILE A 508 3.81 18.53 -15.40
C ILE A 508 2.83 19.60 -14.92
N GLN A 509 2.48 20.50 -15.85
CA GLN A 509 1.19 21.18 -15.86
C GLN A 509 0.95 22.27 -14.80
N GLN A 510 1.96 23.04 -14.38
CA GLN A 510 1.70 24.36 -13.77
C GLN A 510 1.77 25.44 -14.86
N ASP A 511 0.59 25.95 -15.22
CA ASP A 511 0.35 27.15 -16.03
C ASP A 511 0.98 27.18 -17.43
N GLN A 512 0.33 26.52 -18.39
CA GLN A 512 0.49 26.81 -19.83
C GLN A 512 0.14 28.27 -20.20
N THR A 513 -0.27 29.12 -19.25
CA THR A 513 -0.52 30.55 -19.46
C THR A 513 0.74 31.41 -19.41
N LYS A 514 1.89 30.87 -18.96
CA LYS A 514 3.17 31.60 -18.96
C LYS A 514 4.18 30.93 -19.91
N ILE A 515 4.03 31.20 -21.20
CA ILE A 515 4.93 30.78 -22.29
C ILE A 515 6.37 31.38 -22.17
N ASN A 516 6.68 32.11 -21.09
CA ASN A 516 8.00 32.68 -20.82
C ASN A 516 8.78 31.96 -19.70
N ALA A 517 8.42 30.73 -19.34
CA ALA A 517 9.25 29.93 -18.44
C ALA A 517 10.56 29.53 -19.18
N ASN A 518 11.71 29.93 -18.64
CA ASN A 518 13.01 29.53 -19.16
C ASN A 518 13.14 28.01 -19.12
N TRP A 519 13.09 27.39 -20.29
CA TRP A 519 13.44 26.00 -20.49
C TRP A 519 14.89 25.77 -20.04
N ASN A 520 15.09 24.93 -19.04
CA ASN A 520 16.42 24.47 -18.64
C ASN A 520 16.51 22.95 -18.75
N GLU A 521 17.72 22.42 -18.57
CA GLU A 521 18.03 20.98 -18.64
C GLU A 521 17.22 20.14 -17.63
N GLU A 522 16.55 20.77 -16.66
CA GLU A 522 15.72 20.13 -15.63
C GLU A 522 14.23 20.01 -16.05
N SER A 523 13.85 20.58 -17.20
CA SER A 523 12.46 20.67 -17.67
C SER A 523 11.97 19.45 -18.46
N LEU A 524 10.70 19.07 -18.27
CA LEU A 524 9.97 18.15 -19.17
C LEU A 524 9.44 18.94 -20.39
N PRO A 525 9.45 18.39 -21.62
CA PRO A 525 8.88 19.02 -22.80
C PRO A 525 7.38 19.30 -22.61
N PRO A 526 6.84 20.34 -23.25
CA PRO A 526 5.47 20.73 -23.02
C PRO A 526 4.57 19.67 -23.64
N VAL A 527 3.64 19.13 -22.86
CA VAL A 527 2.55 18.34 -23.43
C VAL A 527 1.81 19.25 -24.40
N ALA A 528 1.72 18.86 -25.68
CA ALA A 528 1.08 19.66 -26.71
C ALA A 528 -0.31 20.11 -26.23
N PRO A 529 -0.64 21.41 -26.30
CA PRO A 529 -1.92 21.89 -25.81
C PRO A 529 -3.05 21.21 -26.58
N ARG A 530 -4.03 20.66 -25.87
CA ARG A 530 -5.30 20.27 -26.48
C ARG A 530 -5.93 21.53 -27.05
N ARG A 531 -6.25 21.52 -28.34
CA ARG A 531 -7.13 22.54 -28.93
C ARG A 531 -8.49 22.40 -28.24
N ILE A 532 -8.78 23.30 -27.30
CA ILE A 532 -10.14 23.57 -26.87
C ILE A 532 -10.84 24.20 -28.08
N VAL A 533 -11.60 23.39 -28.81
CA VAL A 533 -12.50 23.88 -29.84
C VAL A 533 -13.71 24.46 -29.11
N GLY A 534 -13.99 25.73 -29.37
CA GLY A 534 -14.99 26.54 -28.67
C GLY A 534 -16.42 26.00 -28.77
N ASP A 535 -17.23 26.48 -27.83
CA ASP A 535 -18.62 26.14 -27.59
C ASP A 535 -19.50 26.08 -28.85
N HIS A 536 -20.42 25.10 -28.83
CA HIS A 536 -21.50 24.80 -29.78
C HIS A 536 -21.28 23.64 -30.77
N VAL A 537 -20.91 22.45 -30.28
CA VAL A 537 -21.17 21.15 -30.94
C VAL A 537 -21.43 20.09 -29.84
N PRO A 538 -22.39 19.16 -29.97
CA PRO A 538 -22.78 18.26 -28.88
C PRO A 538 -21.63 17.38 -28.39
N ILE A 539 -21.60 17.24 -27.06
CA ILE A 539 -20.59 16.58 -26.23
C ILE A 539 -20.31 15.15 -26.72
N VAL A 540 -19.09 14.92 -27.23
CA VAL A 540 -18.51 13.59 -27.39
C VAL A 540 -17.20 13.56 -26.59
N SER A 541 -17.21 12.74 -25.54
CA SER A 541 -16.12 12.29 -24.65
C SER A 541 -14.88 13.18 -24.51
N GLU A 542 -14.81 13.93 -23.41
CA GLU A 542 -13.56 14.46 -22.86
C GLU A 542 -12.64 13.31 -22.42
N ALA A 543 -11.44 13.23 -23.02
CA ALA A 543 -10.44 12.23 -22.67
C ALA A 543 -9.83 12.55 -21.29
N LEU A 544 -10.27 11.84 -20.26
CA LEU A 544 -9.54 11.69 -19.00
C LEU A 544 -8.12 11.19 -19.28
N GLN A 545 -7.15 11.71 -18.54
CA GLN A 545 -5.77 11.23 -18.61
C GLN A 545 -5.73 9.90 -17.85
N ILE A 546 -5.97 8.83 -18.59
CA ILE A 546 -6.00 7.44 -18.13
C ILE A 546 -4.54 7.01 -17.92
N THR A 547 -4.21 6.45 -16.75
CA THR A 547 -2.88 5.83 -16.51
C THR A 547 -2.68 4.63 -17.43
N ALA A 548 -1.43 4.21 -17.71
CA ALA A 548 -1.19 3.01 -18.53
C ALA A 548 -1.89 1.74 -17.98
N ASP A 549 -2.02 1.65 -16.65
CA ASP A 549 -2.78 0.59 -15.98
C ASP A 549 -4.29 0.76 -16.17
N GLU A 550 -4.82 1.98 -16.04
CA GLU A 550 -6.24 2.24 -16.35
C GLU A 550 -6.54 2.11 -17.84
N GLU A 551 -5.57 2.31 -18.73
CA GLU A 551 -5.69 2.14 -20.18
C GLU A 551 -5.72 0.66 -20.52
N ALA A 552 -4.90 -0.15 -19.83
CA ALA A 552 -5.02 -1.59 -19.86
C ALA A 552 -6.38 -2.05 -19.31
N GLU A 553 -6.85 -1.51 -18.18
CA GLU A 553 -8.17 -1.84 -17.62
C GLU A 553 -9.33 -1.38 -18.52
N LEU A 554 -9.21 -0.24 -19.20
CA LEU A 554 -10.20 0.27 -20.16
C LEU A 554 -10.20 -0.53 -21.47
N ALA A 555 -9.03 -0.92 -21.97
CA ALA A 555 -8.92 -1.79 -23.14
C ALA A 555 -9.57 -3.17 -22.87
N GLU A 556 -9.45 -3.69 -21.65
CA GLU A 556 -10.15 -4.90 -21.22
C GLU A 556 -11.67 -4.72 -21.09
N LEU A 557 -12.11 -3.53 -20.67
CA LEU A 557 -13.53 -3.19 -20.56
C LEU A 557 -14.22 -3.10 -21.93
N MET A 558 -13.47 -2.67 -22.96
CA MET A 558 -13.93 -2.57 -24.34
C MET A 558 -13.84 -3.89 -25.13
N ALA A 559 -13.06 -4.88 -24.66
CA ALA A 559 -12.88 -6.17 -25.34
C ALA A 559 -13.98 -7.21 -25.02
N ASN A 560 -14.89 -6.92 -24.07
CA ASN A 560 -15.94 -7.85 -23.62
C ASN A 560 -17.29 -7.68 -24.35
N ASP A 561 -17.41 -6.75 -25.30
CA ASP A 561 -18.68 -6.46 -26.00
C ASP A 561 -18.81 -7.14 -27.39
N ASP A 562 -17.86 -8.00 -27.80
CA ASP A 562 -17.84 -8.62 -29.14
C ASP A 562 -18.32 -10.10 -29.20
N ASP A 563 -18.92 -10.64 -28.14
CA ASP A 563 -19.55 -11.98 -28.15
C ASP A 563 -21.07 -11.90 -27.91
N GLU A 564 -21.82 -11.40 -28.90
CA GLU A 564 -23.23 -11.77 -29.15
C GLU A 564 -23.50 -12.05 -30.65
#